data_AF-A0A964UEQ8-F1
#
_entry.id   AF-A0A964UEQ8-F1
#
_cell.length_a   1.000
_cell.length_b   1.000
_cell.length_c   1.000
_cell.angle_alpha   90.00
_cell.angle_beta   90.00
_cell.angle_gamma   90.00
#
_symmetry.space_group_name_H-M   'P 1'
#
loop_
_entity.id
_entity.type
_entity.pdbx_description
1 polymer ?
#
loop_
_entity_poly.entity_id
_entity_poly.type
_entity_poly.pdbx_seq_one_letter_code
_entity_poly.pdbx_strand_id
1 'polypeptide(L)'
;MPRDIRVKICGLTEARDVAAAVEAGAAYVGFVFFEKSPRHLEPAAAAALAGDVPPGVAKVALTVDADDASLDRLCAAVPLDMLQLHGAETPARVA
;
A
#
# COMPACT_ATOMS: atom_id res chain seq x y z
N MET A 1 -8.10 -15.91 12.88
CA MET A 1 -9.23 -14.96 12.83
C MET A 1 -10.42 -15.64 12.14
N PRO A 2 -11.67 -15.26 12.44
CA PRO A 2 -12.83 -15.66 11.65
C PRO A 2 -12.56 -15.39 10.17
N ARG A 3 -12.90 -16.34 9.28
CA ARG A 3 -12.54 -16.29 7.85
C ARG A 3 -13.27 -15.18 7.06
N ASP A 4 -14.25 -14.55 7.67
CA ASP A 4 -15.12 -13.50 7.13
C ASP A 4 -14.60 -12.08 7.40
N ILE A 5 -13.67 -11.89 8.36
CA ILE A 5 -13.09 -10.58 8.63
C ILE A 5 -11.74 -10.45 7.91
N ARG A 6 -11.62 -9.43 7.05
CA ARG A 6 -10.36 -9.09 6.38
C ARG A 6 -9.68 -7.91 7.07
N VAL A 7 -8.41 -8.08 7.41
CA VAL A 7 -7.62 -7.07 8.13
C VAL A 7 -6.56 -6.46 7.22
N LYS A 8 -6.36 -5.15 7.34
CA LYS A 8 -5.28 -4.39 6.71
C LYS A 8 -4.32 -3.85 7.75
N ILE A 9 -3.02 -4.08 7.56
CA ILE A 9 -1.97 -3.41 8.34
C ILE A 9 -1.30 -2.36 7.43
N CYS A 10 -1.25 -1.09 7.85
CA CYS A 10 -0.91 0.03 6.98
C CYS A 10 0.29 0.84 7.47
N GLY A 11 1.07 1.36 6.54
CA GLY A 11 2.27 2.17 6.81
C GLY A 11 3.43 1.31 7.28
N LEU A 12 3.57 0.13 6.69
CA LEU A 12 4.69 -0.78 6.93
C LEU A 12 5.92 -0.24 6.20
N THR A 13 7.06 -0.15 6.90
CA THR A 13 8.30 0.43 6.37
C THR A 13 9.49 -0.52 6.40
N GLU A 14 9.33 -1.70 7.03
CA GLU A 14 10.40 -2.66 7.24
C GLU A 14 9.93 -4.08 6.87
N ALA A 15 10.84 -4.90 6.31
CA ALA A 15 10.53 -6.25 5.85
C ALA A 15 10.02 -7.15 6.97
N ARG A 16 10.56 -7.01 8.19
CA ARG A 16 10.13 -7.79 9.36
C ARG A 16 8.66 -7.54 9.73
N ASP A 17 8.17 -6.32 9.54
CA ASP A 17 6.80 -5.96 9.89
C ASP A 17 5.83 -6.43 8.80
N VAL A 18 6.27 -6.42 7.54
CA VAL A 18 5.55 -7.05 6.42
C VAL A 18 5.39 -8.55 6.68
N ALA A 19 6.48 -9.25 7.01
CA ALA A 19 6.45 -10.66 7.33
C ALA A 19 5.50 -10.95 8.51
N ALA A 20 5.63 -10.20 9.61
CA ALA A 20 4.77 -10.35 10.78
C ALA A 20 3.28 -10.13 10.47
N ALA A 21 2.95 -9.12 9.64
CA ALA A 21 1.56 -8.87 9.22
C ALA A 21 1.00 -10.03 8.39
N VAL A 22 1.80 -10.56 7.46
CA VAL A 22 1.43 -11.71 6.61
C VAL A 22 1.23 -12.96 7.46
N GLU A 23 2.17 -13.27 8.37
CA GLU A 23 2.08 -14.43 9.27
C GLU A 23 0.86 -14.35 10.21
N ALA A 24 0.50 -13.14 10.65
CA ALA A 24 -0.70 -12.91 11.45
C ALA A 24 -2.01 -13.07 10.65
N GLY A 25 -1.94 -13.25 9.34
CA GLY A 25 -3.09 -13.46 8.46
C GLY A 25 -3.72 -12.17 7.94
N ALA A 26 -2.96 -11.08 7.82
CA ALA A 26 -3.46 -9.87 7.16
C ALA A 26 -3.85 -10.16 5.70
N ALA A 27 -5.03 -9.69 5.31
CA ALA A 27 -5.50 -9.78 3.93
C ALA A 27 -4.89 -8.67 3.05
N TYR A 28 -4.47 -7.57 3.67
CA TYR A 28 -3.90 -6.41 3.00
C TYR A 28 -2.70 -5.87 3.78
N VAL A 29 -1.69 -5.44 3.04
CA VAL A 29 -0.56 -4.65 3.57
C VAL A 29 -0.52 -3.30 2.87
N GLY A 30 -0.19 -2.23 3.59
CA GLY A 30 -0.24 -0.87 3.08
C GLY A 30 1.10 -0.15 3.14
N PHE A 31 1.48 0.48 2.03
CA PHE A 31 2.66 1.35 1.91
C PHE A 31 2.19 2.80 1.69
N VAL A 32 2.87 3.78 2.30
CA VAL A 32 2.44 5.19 2.27
C VAL A 32 3.34 6.00 1.35
N PHE A 33 2.72 6.63 0.36
CA PHE A 33 3.35 7.51 -0.63
C PHE A 33 2.86 8.95 -0.42
N PHE A 34 3.15 9.48 0.77
CA PHE A 34 2.91 10.87 1.13
C PHE A 34 4.06 11.39 1.99
N GLU A 35 4.86 12.31 1.45
CA GLU A 35 6.12 12.76 2.04
C GLU A 35 6.00 13.28 3.48
N LYS A 36 4.87 13.88 3.85
CA LYS A 36 4.65 14.41 5.22
C LYS A 36 4.37 13.31 6.25
N SER A 37 4.11 12.08 5.82
CA SER A 37 3.92 10.94 6.72
C SER A 37 5.27 10.45 7.23
N PRO A 38 5.44 10.17 8.54
CA PRO A 38 6.65 9.53 9.05
C PRO A 38 6.82 8.09 8.55
N ARG A 39 5.78 7.53 7.90
CA ARG A 39 5.76 6.19 7.30
C ARG A 39 5.92 6.23 5.77
N HIS A 40 6.32 7.39 5.22
CA HIS A 40 6.57 7.56 3.80
C HIS A 40 7.65 6.57 3.31
N LEU A 41 7.41 5.98 2.14
CA LEU A 41 8.39 5.18 1.43
C LEU A 41 8.63 5.75 0.04
N GLU A 42 9.90 5.79 -0.36
CA GLU A 42 10.26 5.92 -1.77
C GLU A 42 9.77 4.69 -2.56
N PRO A 43 9.34 4.85 -3.83
CA PRO A 43 8.85 3.74 -4.65
C PRO A 43 9.80 2.54 -4.71
N ALA A 44 11.12 2.78 -4.80
CA ALA A 44 12.10 1.69 -4.85
C ALA A 44 12.13 0.86 -3.55
N ALA A 45 12.01 1.50 -2.38
CA ALA A 45 11.96 0.80 -1.10
C ALA A 45 10.65 0.02 -0.95
N ALA A 46 9.53 0.62 -1.34
CA ALA A 46 8.24 -0.07 -1.34
C ALA A 46 8.21 -1.25 -2.33
N ALA A 47 8.85 -1.16 -3.49
CA ALA A 47 8.95 -2.25 -4.45
C ALA A 47 9.70 -3.46 -3.87
N ALA A 48 10.78 -3.23 -3.13
CA ALA A 48 11.50 -4.30 -2.43
C ALA A 48 10.59 -5.00 -1.41
N LEU A 49 9.93 -4.23 -0.53
CA LEU A 49 9.00 -4.78 0.48
C LEU A 49 7.81 -5.50 -0.14
N ALA A 50 7.26 -4.94 -1.23
CA ALA A 50 6.15 -5.50 -1.97
C ALA A 50 6.52 -6.82 -2.65
N GLY A 51 7.77 -6.99 -3.06
CA GLY A 51 8.29 -8.23 -3.65
C GLY A 51 8.32 -9.41 -2.67
N ASP A 52 8.43 -9.14 -1.37
CA ASP A 52 8.43 -10.17 -0.32
C ASP A 52 7.00 -10.62 0.09
N VAL A 53 5.97 -9.93 -0.39
CA VAL A 53 4.57 -10.24 -0.04
C VAL A 53 4.09 -11.44 -0.86
N PRO A 54 3.66 -12.55 -0.22
CA PRO A 54 3.22 -13.73 -0.95
C PRO A 54 1.89 -13.50 -1.68
N PRO A 55 1.60 -14.29 -2.74
CA PRO A 55 0.30 -14.28 -3.40
C PRO A 55 -0.85 -14.48 -2.40
N GLY A 56 -1.96 -13.77 -2.62
CA GLY A 56 -3.14 -13.82 -1.75
C GLY A 56 -3.21 -12.72 -0.68
N VAL A 57 -2.15 -11.92 -0.52
CA VAL A 57 -2.16 -10.69 0.29
C VAL A 57 -2.07 -9.48 -0.63
N ALA A 58 -3.05 -8.58 -0.53
CA ALA A 58 -3.14 -7.42 -1.41
C ALA A 58 -2.28 -6.25 -0.92
N LYS A 59 -1.50 -5.68 -1.82
CA LYS A 59 -0.57 -4.58 -1.61
C LYS A 59 -1.26 -3.27 -1.95
N VAL A 60 -1.43 -2.40 -0.95
CA VAL A 60 -2.21 -1.17 -1.05
C VAL A 60 -1.29 0.04 -1.00
N ALA A 61 -1.37 0.91 -2.01
CA ALA A 61 -0.70 2.20 -2.04
C ALA A 61 -1.61 3.25 -1.39
N LEU A 62 -1.18 3.87 -0.29
CA LEU A 62 -1.85 5.05 0.24
C LEU A 62 -1.21 6.30 -0.36
N THR A 63 -2.02 7.12 -1.02
CA THR A 63 -1.60 8.41 -1.56
C THR A 63 -2.50 9.52 -1.02
N VAL A 64 -2.05 10.77 -1.14
CA VAL A 64 -2.81 11.96 -0.74
C VAL A 64 -2.72 12.95 -1.90
N ASP A 65 -3.85 13.18 -2.56
CA ASP A 65 -4.02 14.13 -3.67
C ASP A 65 -3.02 13.92 -4.82
N ALA A 66 -2.68 12.66 -5.11
CA ALA A 66 -1.77 12.32 -6.20
C ALA A 66 -2.42 12.55 -7.58
N ASP A 67 -1.65 13.15 -8.50
CA ASP A 67 -2.03 13.29 -9.90
C ASP A 67 -1.85 11.96 -10.67
N ASP A 68 -2.42 11.88 -11.88
CA ASP A 68 -2.37 10.66 -12.70
C ASP A 68 -0.95 10.26 -13.06
N ALA A 69 -0.10 11.23 -13.40
CA ALA A 69 1.29 10.97 -13.74
C ALA A 69 2.06 10.32 -12.57
N SER A 70 1.76 10.72 -11.33
CA SER A 70 2.37 10.14 -10.14
C SER A 70 1.80 8.76 -9.83
N LEU A 71 0.49 8.56 -9.99
CA LEU A 71 -0.14 7.24 -9.85
C LEU A 71 0.38 6.24 -10.89
N ASP A 72 0.50 6.64 -12.15
CA ASP A 72 1.02 5.81 -13.24
C ASP A 72 2.46 5.38 -12.97
N ARG A 73 3.33 6.31 -12.59
CA ARG A 73 4.72 6.00 -12.21
C ARG A 73 4.78 5.06 -11.02
N LEU A 74 3.93 5.28 -10.03
CA LEU A 74 3.88 4.46 -8.83
C LEU A 74 3.45 3.01 -9.14
N CYS A 75 2.36 2.84 -9.90
CA CYS A 75 1.85 1.54 -10.33
C CYS A 75 2.80 0.80 -11.28
N ALA A 76 3.60 1.52 -12.07
CA ALA A 76 4.62 0.93 -12.92
C ALA A 76 5.86 0.46 -12.13
N ALA A 77 6.19 1.16 -11.04
CA ALA A 77 7.41 0.90 -10.25
C ALA A 77 7.20 -0.12 -9.12
N VAL A 78 6.01 -0.14 -8.52
CA VAL A 78 5.69 -0.99 -7.37
C VAL A 78 4.57 -1.95 -7.78
N PRO A 79 4.70 -3.26 -7.54
CA PRO A 79 3.67 -4.23 -7.89
C PRO A 79 2.47 -4.09 -6.94
N LEU A 80 1.65 -3.06 -7.11
CA LEU A 80 0.52 -2.74 -6.25
C LEU A 80 -0.76 -3.40 -6.78
N ASP A 81 -1.66 -3.78 -5.86
CA ASP A 81 -2.95 -4.40 -6.20
C ASP A 81 -4.12 -3.41 -6.03
N MET A 82 -3.93 -2.34 -5.24
CA MET A 82 -5.00 -1.39 -4.89
C MET A 82 -4.44 -0.01 -4.56
N LEU A 83 -5.18 1.03 -4.95
CA LEU A 83 -4.95 2.41 -4.52
C LEU A 83 -5.92 2.79 -3.40
N GLN A 84 -5.39 3.41 -2.36
CA GLN A 84 -6.13 4.09 -1.30
C GLN A 84 -5.86 5.60 -1.44
N LEU A 85 -6.84 6.31 -1.96
CA LEU A 85 -6.82 7.77 -2.09
C LEU A 85 -7.31 8.37 -0.76
N HIS A 86 -6.45 9.12 -0.08
CA HIS A 86 -6.63 9.51 1.33
C HIS A 86 -6.49 11.02 1.57
N GLY A 87 -6.64 11.82 0.52
CA GLY A 87 -6.67 13.27 0.57
C GLY A 87 -8.07 13.83 0.45
N ALA A 88 -8.18 14.89 -0.35
CA ALA A 88 -9.43 15.58 -0.68
C ALA A 88 -9.93 15.20 -2.09
N GLU A 89 -9.57 14.00 -2.58
CA GLU A 89 -10.00 13.53 -3.89
C GLU A 89 -11.54 13.47 -3.95
N THR A 90 -12.12 14.05 -5.01
CA THR A 90 -13.57 14.08 -5.18
C THR A 90 -14.09 12.77 -5.76
N PRO A 91 -15.39 12.45 -5.64
CA PRO A 91 -15.98 11.31 -6.34
C PRO A 91 -15.71 11.31 -7.85
N ALA A 92 -15.69 12.48 -8.50
CA ALA A 92 -15.38 12.61 -9.92
C ALA A 92 -13.90 12.28 -10.26
N ARG A 93 -12.98 12.45 -9.30
CA ARG A 93 -11.57 12.07 -9.45
C ARG A 93 -11.39 10.55 -9.48
N VAL A 94 -12.29 9.81 -8.85
CA VAL A 94 -12.16 8.36 -8.60
C VAL A 94 -13.17 7.51 -9.37
N ALA A 95 -14.05 8.15 -10.15
CA ALA A 95 -15.12 7.52 -10.92
C ALA A 95 -14.63 6.85 -12.20
#